data_AF-A0A529HNX8-F1
#
_entry.id   AF-A0A529HNX8-F1
#
_cell.length_a   1.000
_cell.length_b   1.000
_cell.length_c   1.000
_cell.angle_alpha   90.00
_cell.angle_beta   90.00
_cell.angle_gamma   90.00
#
_symmetry.space_group_name_H-M   'P 1'
#
loop_
_entity.id
_entity.type
_entity.pdbx_description
1 polymer ?
#
loop_
_entity_poly.entity_id
_entity_poly.type
_entity_poly.pdbx_seq_one_letter_code
_entity_poly.pdbx_strand_id
1 'polypeptide(L)'
;MRVSSKARMNRMFTNGRCLDVALDHGVCNEPSFLVGLEDMPGVVDALIRAKPDAIQMAYGQADLLQLRPEKDKPALVMRIDMG
;
A
#
# COMPACT_ATOMS: atom_id res chain seq x y z
N MET A 1 11.37 -21.80 0.34
CA MET A 1 10.93 -20.39 0.40
C MET A 1 12.11 -19.55 0.89
N ARG A 2 12.75 -18.73 0.05
CA ARG A 2 13.93 -17.92 0.44
C ARG A 2 13.48 -16.70 1.25
N VAL A 3 13.19 -16.88 2.54
CA VAL A 3 12.84 -15.79 3.45
C VAL A 3 14.14 -15.15 3.97
N SER A 4 14.80 -14.38 3.11
CA SER A 4 15.88 -13.48 3.53
C SER A 4 15.32 -12.06 3.58
N SER A 5 15.58 -11.32 4.65
CA SER A 5 15.27 -9.87 4.76
C SER A 5 15.75 -9.09 3.53
N LYS A 6 16.89 -9.51 2.96
CA LYS A 6 17.47 -8.98 1.74
C LYS A 6 16.53 -9.06 0.52
N ALA A 7 15.74 -10.13 0.40
CA ALA A 7 14.80 -10.29 -0.73
C ALA A 7 13.59 -9.37 -0.63
N ARG A 8 13.10 -9.08 0.59
CA ARG A 8 12.03 -8.11 0.82
C ARG A 8 12.53 -6.68 0.63
N MET A 9 13.69 -6.36 1.20
CA MET A 9 14.33 -5.05 1.03
C MET A 9 14.59 -4.73 -0.45
N ASN A 10 15.10 -5.68 -1.24
CA ASN A 10 15.34 -5.47 -2.67
C ASN A 10 14.07 -5.28 -3.52
N ARG A 11 12.88 -5.57 -2.98
CA ARG A 11 11.59 -5.27 -3.65
C ARG A 11 11.02 -3.92 -3.24
N MET A 12 11.44 -3.40 -2.08
CA MET A 12 10.96 -2.14 -1.53
C MET A 12 11.86 -0.96 -1.91
N PHE A 13 13.18 -1.18 -2.04
CA PHE A 13 14.13 -0.11 -2.32
C PHE A 13 14.66 -0.15 -3.76
N THR A 14 14.57 0.99 -4.43
CA THR A 14 15.20 1.27 -5.72
C THR A 14 16.45 2.12 -5.50
N ASN A 15 17.63 1.57 -5.77
CA ASN A 15 18.93 2.23 -5.54
C ASN A 15 19.11 2.78 -4.11
N GLY A 16 18.59 2.05 -3.11
CA GLY A 16 18.62 2.46 -1.70
C GLY A 16 17.64 3.57 -1.32
N ARG A 17 16.72 3.95 -2.22
CA ARG A 17 15.62 4.89 -1.97
C ARG A 17 14.28 4.17 -2.08
N CYS A 18 13.25 4.71 -1.47
CA CYS A 18 11.89 4.19 -1.52
C CYS A 18 10.93 5.37 -1.60
N LEU A 19 10.14 5.42 -2.68
CA LEU A 19 8.94 6.25 -2.77
C LEU A 19 7.76 5.42 -2.26
N ASP A 20 7.39 5.65 -1.01
CA ASP A 20 6.22 5.04 -0.37
C ASP A 20 5.05 6.02 -0.35
N VAL A 21 3.87 5.55 -0.72
CA VAL A 21 2.62 6.34 -0.67
C VAL A 21 1.73 5.78 0.42
N ALA A 22 1.47 6.58 1.44
CA ALA A 22 0.68 6.18 2.61
C ALA A 22 -0.83 6.38 2.41
N LEU A 23 -1.59 5.29 2.53
CA LEU A 23 -3.05 5.19 2.52
C LEU A 23 -3.57 4.50 3.79
N ASP A 24 -2.80 4.51 4.86
CA ASP A 24 -3.10 3.82 6.11
C ASP A 24 -3.64 4.77 7.17
N HIS A 25 -4.28 5.88 6.78
CA HIS A 25 -4.94 6.75 7.76
C HIS A 25 -6.02 5.98 8.51
N GLY A 26 -5.95 6.00 9.84
CA GLY A 26 -6.99 5.49 10.72
C GLY A 26 -7.70 6.68 11.33
N VAL A 27 -8.90 6.99 10.85
CA VAL A 27 -9.73 8.04 11.44
C VAL A 27 -10.98 7.37 11.98
N CYS A 28 -11.04 7.26 13.31
CA CYS A 28 -12.15 6.61 13.98
C CYS A 28 -13.26 7.63 14.27
N ASN A 29 -14.50 7.24 13.98
CA ASN A 29 -15.70 8.00 14.36
C ASN A 29 -15.77 9.44 13.79
N GLU A 30 -15.19 9.67 12.61
CA GLU A 30 -15.25 10.97 11.94
C GLU A 30 -15.92 10.84 10.55
N PRO A 31 -17.25 11.01 10.47
CA PRO A 31 -17.99 10.85 9.21
C PRO A 31 -17.57 11.82 8.11
N SER A 32 -17.00 12.98 8.47
CA SER A 32 -16.56 13.98 7.48
C SER A 32 -15.43 13.47 6.57
N PHE A 33 -14.67 12.45 7.02
CA PHE A 33 -13.60 11.82 6.24
C PHE A 33 -14.10 10.76 5.26
N LEU A 34 -15.38 10.36 5.33
CA LEU A 34 -15.95 9.41 4.36
C LEU A 34 -16.01 10.03 2.96
N VAL A 35 -16.16 11.35 2.89
CA VAL A 35 -16.12 12.10 1.63
C VAL A 35 -14.69 12.11 1.10
N GLY A 36 -14.47 11.49 -0.06
CA GLY A 36 -13.17 11.29 -0.69
C GLY A 36 -12.56 9.88 -0.51
N LEU A 37 -13.18 9.00 0.31
CA LEU A 37 -12.77 7.60 0.48
C LEU A 37 -13.74 6.60 -0.18
N GLU A 38 -14.67 7.08 -1.00
CA GLU A 38 -15.76 6.27 -1.55
C GLU A 38 -15.28 5.25 -2.58
N ASP A 39 -14.21 5.56 -3.32
CA ASP A 39 -13.64 4.71 -4.37
C ASP A 39 -12.16 4.41 -4.13
N MET A 40 -11.89 3.66 -3.06
CA MET A 40 -10.55 3.13 -2.80
C MET A 40 -10.00 2.22 -3.91
N PRO A 41 -10.80 1.36 -4.58
CA PRO A 41 -10.33 0.61 -5.75
C PRO A 41 -9.75 1.52 -6.84
N GLY A 42 -10.45 2.60 -7.21
CA GLY A 42 -9.99 3.58 -8.19
C GLY A 42 -8.71 4.30 -7.77
N VAL A 43 -8.59 4.66 -6.50
CA VAL A 43 -7.36 5.25 -5.93
C VAL A 43 -6.18 4.28 -6.03
N VAL A 44 -6.36 3.02 -5.60
CA VAL A 44 -5.32 1.98 -5.66
C VAL A 44 -4.90 1.73 -7.11
N ASP A 45 -5.85 1.67 -8.05
CA ASP A 45 -5.57 1.54 -9.48
C ASP A 45 -4.73 2.72 -10.02
N ALA A 46 -5.03 3.94 -9.59
CA ALA A 46 -4.25 5.12 -9.98
C ALA A 46 -2.81 5.06 -9.44
N LEU A 47 -2.63 4.64 -8.18
CA LEU A 47 -1.29 4.49 -7.59
C LEU A 47 -0.50 3.38 -8.25
N ILE A 48 -1.10 2.23 -8.56
CA ILE A 48 -0.43 1.14 -9.28
C ILE A 48 0.08 1.64 -10.64
N ARG A 49 -0.73 2.44 -11.37
CA ARG A 49 -0.30 3.05 -12.64
C ARG A 49 0.84 4.06 -12.46
N ALA A 50 0.88 4.79 -11.34
CA ALA A 50 1.95 5.72 -11.02
C ALA A 50 3.27 5.02 -10.62
N LYS A 51 3.22 3.73 -10.31
CA LYS A 51 4.38 2.88 -9.98
C LYS A 51 5.29 3.43 -8.87
N PRO A 52 4.76 3.78 -7.67
CA PRO A 52 5.62 3.98 -6.50
C PRO A 52 6.32 2.66 -6.13
N ASP A 53 7.37 2.75 -5.31
CA ASP A 53 8.06 1.55 -4.82
C ASP A 53 7.17 0.75 -3.86
N ALA A 54 6.38 1.46 -3.04
CA ALA A 54 5.48 0.87 -2.06
C ALA A 54 4.17 1.66 -1.92
N ILE A 55 3.15 0.96 -1.43
CA ILE A 55 1.91 1.56 -0.93
C ILE A 55 1.71 1.06 0.49
N GLN A 56 1.60 1.98 1.43
CA GLN A 56 1.32 1.69 2.83
C GLN A 56 -0.20 1.68 3.07
N MET A 57 -0.74 0.60 3.64
CA MET A 57 -2.18 0.38 3.77
C MET A 57 -2.56 -0.20 5.13
N ALA A 58 -3.78 0.12 5.57
CA ALA A 58 -4.43 -0.59 6.67
C ALA A 58 -4.86 -2.00 6.24
N TYR A 59 -4.96 -2.92 7.21
CA TYR A 59 -5.32 -4.32 6.96
C TYR A 59 -6.57 -4.49 6.09
N GLY A 60 -7.65 -3.75 6.39
CA GLY A 60 -8.94 -3.91 5.70
C GLY A 60 -8.92 -3.56 4.21
N GLN A 61 -8.07 -2.63 3.77
CA GLN A 61 -7.97 -2.21 2.36
C GLN A 61 -6.85 -2.92 1.60
N ALA A 62 -5.97 -3.66 2.29
CA ALA A 62 -4.78 -4.29 1.70
C ALA A 62 -5.12 -5.27 0.57
N ASP A 63 -6.30 -5.90 0.61
CA ASP A 63 -6.77 -6.83 -0.42
C ASP A 63 -6.90 -6.17 -1.80
N LEU A 64 -7.20 -4.87 -1.85
CA LEU A 64 -7.30 -4.12 -3.11
C LEU A 64 -5.98 -4.17 -3.90
N LEU A 65 -4.84 -4.13 -3.20
CA LEU A 65 -3.52 -4.29 -3.81
C LEU A 65 -3.11 -5.77 -3.94
N GLN A 66 -3.45 -6.62 -2.97
CA GLN A 66 -3.01 -8.02 -2.98
C GLN A 66 -3.68 -8.86 -4.07
N LEU A 67 -4.94 -8.58 -4.42
CA LEU A 67 -5.69 -9.31 -5.47
C LEU A 67 -5.16 -9.05 -6.90
N ARG A 68 -4.31 -8.05 -7.07
CA ARG A 68 -3.70 -7.67 -8.36
C ARG A 68 -2.74 -8.76 -8.85
N PRO A 69 -2.97 -9.40 -10.01
CA PRO A 69 -2.13 -10.50 -10.50
C PRO A 69 -0.77 -10.04 -11.04
N GLU A 70 -0.60 -8.74 -11.29
CA GLU A 70 0.60 -8.16 -11.89
C GLU A 70 1.84 -8.37 -11.00
N LYS A 71 2.95 -8.75 -11.64
CA LYS A 71 4.23 -9.00 -10.95
C LYS A 71 4.92 -7.70 -10.53
N ASP A 72 4.74 -6.64 -11.31
CA ASP A 72 5.39 -5.33 -11.12
C ASP A 72 4.53 -4.35 -10.32
N LYS A 73 3.53 -4.83 -9.58
CA LYS A 73 2.77 -4.00 -8.65
C LYS A 73 3.65 -3.50 -7.49
N PRO A 74 3.37 -2.32 -6.91
CA PRO A 74 4.09 -1.79 -5.76
C PRO A 74 4.13 -2.76 -4.58
N ALA A 75 5.18 -2.66 -3.76
CA ALA A 75 5.27 -3.45 -2.54
C ALA A 75 4.18 -3.04 -1.55
N LEU A 76 3.56 -4.02 -0.89
CA LEU A 76 2.65 -3.74 0.22
C LEU A 76 3.45 -3.47 1.50
N VAL A 77 3.23 -2.31 2.10
CA VAL A 77 3.59 -2.00 3.48
C VAL A 77 2.29 -2.03 4.29
N MET A 78 2.20 -2.93 5.26
CA MET A 78 0.98 -3.07 6.05
C MET A 78 1.17 -2.38 7.39
N ARG A 79 0.25 -1.48 7.74
CA ARG A 79 0.16 -0.93 9.09
C ARG A 79 -0.27 -2.05 10.05
N ILE A 80 0.48 -2.23 11.12
CA ILE A 80 0.26 -3.31 12.12
C ILE A 80 -0.14 -2.78 13.50
N ASP A 81 -0.11 -1.47 13.70
CA ASP A 81 -0.57 -0.83 14.93
C ASP A 81 -2.05 -0.42 14.82
N MET A 82 -2.64 -0.22 16.00
CA MET A 82 -4.00 0.29 16.18
C MET A 82 -3.90 1.63 16.90
N GLY A 83 -4.44 2.67 16.28
CA GLY A 83 -4.78 3.97 16.87
C GLY A 83 -6.22 4.27 16.55
#